data_AF-A0A365U5S8-F1
#
_entry.id   AF-A0A365U5S8-F1
#
_cell.length_a   1.000
_cell.length_b   1.000
_cell.length_c   1.000
_cell.angle_alpha   90.00
_cell.angle_beta   90.00
_cell.angle_gamma   90.00
#
_symmetry.space_group_name_H-M   'P 1'
#
loop_
_entity.id
_entity.type
_entity.pdbx_description
1 polymer ?
#
loop_
_entity_poly.entity_id
_entity_poly.type
_entity_poly.pdbx_seq_one_letter_code
_entity_poly.pdbx_strand_id
1 'polypeptide(L)'
;MIHCATLHKPHVATHSERAFLRANVEAVQALLAASLAERVQAFVLTSTTSAFGAALRPAPGAPAAWITEEVRAVPRNVYGVTKGMAEDLAHLYA
;
A
#
# COMPACT_ATOMS: atom_id res chain seq x y z
N MET A 1 -15.93 -2.93 6.65
CA MET A 1 -15.68 -1.87 5.64
C MET A 1 -14.62 -2.37 4.67
N ILE A 2 -14.78 -2.10 3.37
CA ILE A 2 -13.81 -2.47 2.33
C ILE A 2 -13.29 -1.17 1.70
N HIS A 3 -12.00 -0.91 1.80
CA HIS A 3 -11.38 0.32 1.31
C HIS A 3 -10.61 0.06 0.01
N CYS A 4 -11.17 0.56 -1.10
CA CYS A 4 -10.59 0.47 -2.44
C CYS A 4 -10.09 1.80 -3.02
N ALA A 5 -10.34 2.92 -2.35
CA ALA A 5 -9.99 4.24 -2.88
C ALA A 5 -8.48 4.50 -2.74
N THR A 6 -7.81 4.86 -3.83
CA THR A 6 -6.36 5.12 -3.83
C THR A 6 -5.94 5.89 -5.08
N LEU A 7 -4.83 6.62 -5.01
CA LEU A 7 -4.06 6.94 -6.20
C LEU A 7 -3.12 5.77 -6.54
N HIS A 8 -3.27 5.21 -7.74
CA HIS A 8 -2.50 4.05 -8.22
C HIS A 8 -1.38 4.41 -9.20
N LYS A 9 -0.58 3.42 -9.62
CA LYS A 9 0.62 3.57 -10.46
C LYS A 9 0.48 4.55 -11.65
N PRO A 10 -0.57 4.51 -12.50
CA PRO A 10 -0.78 5.53 -13.55
C PRO A 10 -0.73 6.98 -13.07
N HIS A 11 -1.19 7.27 -11.86
CA HIS A 11 -1.25 8.63 -11.31
C HIS A 11 0.12 9.17 -10.89
N VAL A 12 1.17 8.34 -10.85
CA VAL A 12 2.53 8.81 -10.54
C VAL A 12 3.01 9.84 -11.57
N ALA A 13 2.53 9.74 -12.82
CA ALA A 13 2.87 10.68 -13.88
C ALA A 13 2.05 11.99 -13.85
N THR A 14 0.96 12.04 -13.07
CA THR A 14 -0.03 13.13 -13.14
C THR A 14 -0.30 13.81 -11.80
N HIS A 15 0.14 13.23 -10.69
CA HIS A 15 -0.10 13.73 -9.34
C HIS A 15 1.21 13.85 -8.55
N SER A 16 1.25 14.81 -7.62
CA SER A 16 2.39 15.02 -6.73
C SER A 16 2.48 13.94 -5.66
N GLU A 17 3.69 13.73 -5.12
CA GLU A 17 3.90 12.80 -3.99
C GLU A 17 3.05 13.16 -2.77
N ARG A 18 2.83 14.46 -2.53
CA ARG A 18 1.92 14.97 -1.49
C ARG A 18 0.49 14.47 -1.70
N ALA A 19 0.01 14.39 -2.93
CA ALA A 19 -1.33 13.87 -3.22
C ALA A 19 -1.42 12.37 -2.90
N PHE A 20 -0.36 11.61 -3.18
CA PHE A 20 -0.28 10.19 -2.78
C PHE A 20 -0.30 10.03 -1.26
N LEU A 21 0.47 10.83 -0.50
CA LEU A 21 0.45 10.78 0.97
C LEU A 21 -0.96 11.06 1.51
N ARG A 22 -1.63 12.11 1.01
CA ARG A 22 -3.00 12.43 1.43
C ARG A 22 -3.98 11.29 1.11
N ALA A 23 -3.98 10.81 -0.13
CA ALA A 23 -4.97 9.86 -0.60
C ALA A 23 -4.76 8.43 -0.07
N ASN A 24 -3.50 8.00 0.05
CA ASN A 24 -3.17 6.62 0.37
C ASN A 24 -2.81 6.41 1.84
N VAL A 25 -2.32 7.44 2.56
CA VAL A 25 -1.85 7.32 3.95
C VAL A 25 -2.79 8.06 4.90
N GLU A 26 -2.94 9.38 4.75
CA GLU A 26 -3.76 10.20 5.66
C GLU A 26 -5.23 9.74 5.64
N ALA A 27 -5.79 9.46 4.46
CA ALA A 27 -7.16 8.98 4.33
C ALA A 27 -7.37 7.60 4.99
N VAL A 28 -6.40 6.68 4.86
CA VAL A 28 -6.48 5.37 5.49
C VAL A 28 -6.44 5.50 7.01
N GLN A 29 -5.53 6.30 7.55
CA GLN A 29 -5.47 6.58 8.99
C GLN A 29 -6.81 7.12 9.52
N ALA A 30 -7.39 8.11 8.83
CA ALA A 30 -8.66 8.70 9.22
C ALA A 30 -9.81 7.67 9.20
N LEU A 31 -9.85 6.83 8.16
CA LEU A 31 -10.88 5.79 8.04
C LEU A 31 -10.71 4.66 9.06
N LEU A 32 -9.48 4.28 9.41
CA LEU A 32 -9.21 3.31 10.48
C LEU A 32 -9.69 3.87 11.82
N ALA A 33 -9.33 5.12 12.15
CA ALA A 33 -9.77 5.77 13.39
C ALA A 33 -11.30 5.88 13.47
N ALA A 34 -11.96 6.29 12.38
CA ALA A 34 -13.42 6.35 12.31
C ALA A 34 -14.06 4.96 12.45
N SER A 35 -13.48 3.94 11.82
CA SER A 35 -13.99 2.56 11.90
C SER A 35 -13.96 2.02 13.33
N LEU A 36 -12.91 2.34 14.10
CA LEU A 36 -12.84 2.00 15.52
C LEU A 36 -13.90 2.73 16.35
N ALA A 37 -14.05 4.04 16.13
CA ALA A 37 -15.05 4.84 16.86
C ALA A 37 -16.48 4.30 16.63
N GLU A 38 -16.77 3.86 15.42
CA GLU A 38 -18.07 3.30 15.02
C GLU A 38 -18.19 1.78 15.23
N ARG A 39 -17.21 1.14 15.88
CA ARG A 39 -17.20 -0.30 16.20
C ARG A 39 -17.40 -1.21 14.98
N VAL A 40 -16.84 -0.80 13.84
CA VAL A 40 -16.82 -1.62 12.62
C VAL A 40 -16.04 -2.91 12.90
N GLN A 41 -16.67 -4.05 12.66
CA GLN A 41 -16.12 -5.37 13.04
C GLN A 41 -14.90 -5.81 12.22
N ALA A 42 -14.75 -5.29 11.00
CA ALA A 42 -13.63 -5.63 10.13
C ALA A 42 -13.33 -4.50 9.14
N PHE A 43 -12.05 -4.26 8.89
CA PHE A 43 -11.54 -3.34 7.89
C PHE A 43 -10.69 -4.11 6.88
N VAL A 44 -11.06 -4.08 5.60
CA VAL A 44 -10.30 -4.72 4.52
C VAL A 44 -9.66 -3.63 3.67
N LEU A 45 -8.34 -3.51 3.75
CA LEU A 45 -7.55 -2.61 2.91
C LEU A 45 -7.12 -3.34 1.64
N THR A 46 -7.52 -2.86 0.46
CA THR A 46 -6.96 -3.39 -0.79
C THR A 46 -5.59 -2.77 -1.04
N SER A 47 -4.54 -3.58 -1.03
CA SER A 47 -3.18 -3.10 -1.32
C SER A 47 -2.69 -3.50 -2.73
N THR A 48 -1.38 -3.67 -2.93
CA THR A 48 -0.80 -3.89 -4.25
C THR A 48 0.53 -4.63 -4.16
N THR A 49 0.79 -5.49 -5.14
CA THR A 49 2.12 -6.08 -5.33
C THR A 49 3.19 -5.05 -5.73
N SER A 50 2.79 -3.81 -6.08
CA SER A 50 3.74 -2.72 -6.32
C SER A 50 4.53 -2.31 -5.08
N ALA A 51 4.08 -2.68 -3.87
CA ALA A 51 4.84 -2.51 -2.64
C ALA A 51 6.16 -3.30 -2.69
N PHE A 52 6.15 -4.52 -3.25
CA PHE A 52 7.35 -5.33 -3.41
C PHE A 52 8.35 -4.77 -4.44
N GLY A 53 7.87 -4.01 -5.43
CA GLY A 53 8.69 -3.20 -6.33
C GLY A 53 9.86 -3.95 -6.99
N ALA A 54 11.08 -3.68 -6.56
CA ALA A 54 12.31 -4.28 -7.06
C ALA A 54 12.49 -5.75 -6.65
N ALA A 55 11.89 -6.19 -5.55
CA ALA A 55 11.90 -7.60 -5.16
C ALA A 55 11.24 -8.52 -6.21
N LEU A 56 10.35 -7.96 -7.05
CA LEU A 56 9.73 -8.65 -8.18
C LEU A 56 10.66 -8.87 -9.39
N ARG A 57 11.90 -8.36 -9.36
CA ARG A 57 12.83 -8.42 -10.51
C ARG A 57 14.09 -9.18 -10.13
N PRO A 58 14.19 -10.48 -10.49
CA PRO A 58 15.44 -11.23 -10.31
C PRO A 58 16.54 -10.68 -11.25
N ALA A 59 17.79 -11.03 -10.95
CA ALA A 59 18.94 -10.67 -11.79
C ALA A 59 18.83 -11.31 -13.19
N PRO A 60 19.46 -10.72 -14.23
CA PRO A 60 19.51 -11.34 -15.55
C PRO A 60 20.06 -12.77 -15.49
N GLY A 61 19.33 -13.73 -16.07
CA GLY A 61 19.71 -15.15 -16.07
C GLY A 61 19.30 -15.94 -14.82
N ALA A 62 18.77 -15.29 -13.77
CA ALA A 62 18.21 -15.96 -12.61
C ALA A 62 16.76 -16.43 -12.85
N PRO A 63 16.26 -17.45 -12.12
CA PRO A 63 14.88 -17.89 -12.23
C PRO A 63 13.88 -16.79 -11.83
N ALA A 64 12.62 -16.96 -12.25
CA ALA A 64 11.54 -16.07 -11.86
C ALA A 64 11.44 -15.95 -10.32
N ALA A 65 11.17 -14.74 -9.83
CA ALA A 65 11.01 -14.51 -8.39
C ALA A 65 9.66 -15.08 -7.92
N TRP A 66 9.70 -15.95 -6.91
CA TRP A 66 8.52 -16.36 -6.16
C TRP A 66 8.33 -15.39 -4.99
N ILE A 67 7.13 -14.83 -4.87
CA ILE A 67 6.85 -13.74 -3.92
C ILE A 67 5.82 -14.22 -2.92
N THR A 68 6.19 -14.14 -1.65
CA THR A 68 5.35 -14.42 -0.48
C THR A 68 5.32 -13.21 0.43
N GLU A 69 4.49 -13.25 1.46
CA GLU A 69 4.36 -12.21 2.48
C GLU A 69 5.65 -12.02 3.30
N GLU A 70 6.53 -13.01 3.32
CA GLU A 70 7.84 -12.94 3.99
C GLU A 70 8.89 -12.17 3.18
N VAL A 71 8.63 -11.91 1.89
CA VAL A 71 9.57 -11.19 1.03
C VAL A 71 9.61 -9.73 1.43
N ARG A 72 10.80 -9.24 1.79
CA ARG A 72 10.98 -7.82 2.11
C ARG A 72 10.62 -6.93 0.91
N ALA A 73 9.68 -6.02 1.13
CA ALA A 73 9.27 -5.05 0.12
C ALA A 73 10.40 -4.07 -0.25
N VAL A 74 10.55 -3.80 -1.57
CA VAL A 74 11.51 -2.81 -2.09
C VAL A 74 10.79 -1.90 -3.09
N PRO A 75 9.94 -0.96 -2.63
CA PRO A 75 9.12 -0.14 -3.51
C PRO A 75 9.98 0.74 -4.43
N ARG A 76 9.47 1.02 -5.64
CA ARG A 76 10.20 1.78 -6.69
C ARG A 76 9.61 3.15 -7.02
N ASN A 77 8.50 3.52 -6.39
CA ASN A 77 7.83 4.80 -6.62
C ASN A 77 6.93 5.15 -5.43
N VAL A 78 6.44 6.38 -5.41
CA VAL A 78 5.59 6.90 -4.33
C VAL A 78 4.30 6.09 -4.14
N TYR A 79 3.74 5.49 -5.19
CA TYR A 79 2.59 4.60 -5.06
C TYR A 79 2.92 3.37 -4.22
N GLY A 80 3.99 2.65 -4.55
CA GLY A 80 4.42 1.47 -3.79
C GLY A 80 4.78 1.81 -2.34
N VAL A 81 5.48 2.93 -2.13
CA VAL A 81 5.85 3.42 -0.78
C VAL A 81 4.58 3.70 0.05
N THR A 82 3.66 4.50 -0.48
CA THR A 82 2.47 4.91 0.27
C THR A 82 1.48 3.78 0.50
N LYS A 83 1.44 2.76 -0.35
CA LYS A 83 0.66 1.54 -0.09
C LYS A 83 1.27 0.69 1.01
N GLY A 84 2.60 0.55 1.06
CA GLY A 84 3.28 -0.08 2.20
C GLY A 84 3.01 0.66 3.51
N MET A 85 3.11 1.99 3.52
CA MET A 85 2.78 2.79 4.70
C MET A 85 1.32 2.60 5.16
N ALA A 86 0.39 2.41 4.24
CA ALA A 86 -1.00 2.13 4.56
C ALA A 86 -1.20 0.73 5.17
N GLU A 87 -0.43 -0.26 4.73
CA GLU A 87 -0.38 -1.60 5.34
C GLU A 87 0.15 -1.51 6.78
N ASP A 88 1.25 -0.80 7.00
CA ASP A 88 1.83 -0.59 8.33
C ASP A 88 0.83 0.11 9.28
N LEU A 89 0.11 1.11 8.79
CA LEU A 89 -0.98 1.75 9.55
C LEU A 89 -2.12 0.78 9.86
N ALA A 90 -2.53 -0.06 8.92
CA ALA A 90 -3.57 -1.04 9.17
C ALA A 90 -3.15 -2.06 10.24
N HIS A 91 -1.88 -2.50 10.22
CA HIS A 91 -1.33 -3.38 11.27
C HIS A 91 -1.26 -2.71 12.64
N LEU A 92 -0.96 -1.40 12.71
CA LEU A 92 -0.95 -0.66 13.97
C LEU A 92 -2.32 -0.61 14.66
N TYR A 93 -3.41 -0.66 13.88
CA TYR A 93 -4.79 -0.57 14.37
C TYR A 93 -5.47 -1.95 14.54
N ALA A 94 -4.77 -3.05 14.22
CA ALA A 94 -5.28 -4.42 14.27
C ALA A 94 -5.34 -4.98 15.70
#